data_AF-A0A4Y2REA1-F1
#
_entry.id   AF-A0A4Y2REA1-F1
#
_cell.length_a   1.000
_cell.length_b   1.000
_cell.length_c   1.000
_cell.angle_alpha   90.00
_cell.angle_beta   90.00
_cell.angle_gamma   90.00
#
_symmetry.space_group_name_H-M   'P 1'
#
loop_
_entity.id
_entity.type
_entity.pdbx_description
1 polymer ?
#
loop_
_entity_poly.entity_id
_entity_poly.type
_entity_poly.pdbx_seq_one_letter_code
_entity_poly.pdbx_strand_id
1 'polypeptide(L)'
;MYSPIPHDLTLYDDKFDFEKNGFCPYQWEISVPQKNCIIWGVVLSYLRSADFTVPGKFEERLNRLTKNLFDPETVKSSILDFNPFFNIHKCFFDETLQKISQSFRKVLSENRPSAAPKSFANEMQLISTLLKSYILIVDLSSKNLHLVTPSDGCSADLAAITLFSRECSNKDSEKPVVMKRFTFSLNKDLCWELRRDAFQIILESSEIRDIAEKEIQPLSEKKEKKVNILIALLKQNLTHAISQLYDSSYIVAKLADAGFETDPRVLDAEGFSAFYYALQSNDNNLVYILHRYAASNCYESANTFRDPNPSIISNLTKLEEVLKEDCSKSNNFETFGDRAEQARVTYQDLLRFNEFLTQVSQGINEIREIPEDSSVKKAEKQKEIISIILEKYDAFYFAGQEEEPVKNYTKHKTYYDNLDFTVALLFFDNIFLLKSVLKSPPLNILISLTSGFSINDSSLMSSRNTSHRGADSQVRWVGLENGNDSQQPRPTLCPAGAEPSKRAFSLRL
;
A
#
# COMPACT_ATOMS: atom_id res chain seq x y z
N MET A 1 17.75 6.07 10.15
CA MET A 1 16.99 4.83 10.38
C MET A 1 16.40 4.45 9.04
N TYR A 2 16.76 3.29 8.47
CA TYR A 2 16.18 2.87 7.19
C TYR A 2 14.76 2.40 7.43
N SER A 3 13.80 2.99 6.73
CA SER A 3 12.43 2.48 6.68
C SER A 3 12.46 1.05 6.12
N PRO A 4 11.67 0.12 6.69
CA PRO A 4 11.44 -1.18 6.08
C PRO A 4 10.95 -0.99 4.64
N ILE A 5 11.53 -1.74 3.70
CA ILE A 5 11.02 -1.82 2.32
C ILE A 5 9.67 -2.57 2.37
N PRO A 6 8.63 -2.13 1.64
CA PRO A 6 7.37 -2.87 1.53
C PRO A 6 7.63 -4.32 1.08
N HIS A 7 7.45 -5.22 2.04
CA HIS A 7 7.36 -6.69 2.05
C HIS A 7 8.13 -7.53 1.00
N ASP A 8 9.30 -8.02 1.43
CA ASP A 8 10.08 -9.15 0.89
C ASP A 8 9.49 -10.54 1.24
N LEU A 9 8.17 -10.71 1.30
CA LEU A 9 7.56 -12.03 1.55
C LEU A 9 7.64 -12.87 0.27
N THR A 10 8.81 -13.44 0.03
CA THR A 10 9.11 -14.20 -1.18
C THR A 10 8.97 -15.68 -0.88
N LEU A 11 8.02 -16.35 -1.55
CA LEU A 11 7.97 -17.81 -1.58
C LEU A 11 9.01 -18.33 -2.57
N TYR A 12 9.87 -19.23 -2.11
CA TYR A 12 10.83 -19.92 -2.97
C TYR A 12 10.34 -21.33 -3.30
N ASP A 13 9.94 -21.53 -4.55
CA ASP A 13 9.45 -22.77 -5.15
C ASP A 13 10.40 -23.27 -6.25
N ASP A 14 11.03 -24.43 -6.06
CA ASP A 14 11.70 -25.25 -7.10
C ASP A 14 12.70 -24.55 -8.05
N LYS A 15 13.07 -23.29 -7.77
CA LYS A 15 14.00 -22.45 -8.55
C LYS A 15 15.46 -22.67 -8.20
N PHE A 16 15.73 -23.57 -7.26
CA PHE A 16 17.06 -23.88 -6.78
C PHE A 16 17.25 -25.40 -6.76
N ASP A 17 18.33 -25.89 -7.36
CA ASP A 17 18.66 -27.32 -7.51
C ASP A 17 19.02 -28.04 -6.17
N PHE A 18 18.59 -27.54 -5.02
CA PHE A 18 19.14 -27.92 -3.71
C PHE A 18 18.32 -28.93 -2.89
N GLU A 19 17.32 -29.59 -3.49
CA GLU A 19 16.53 -30.63 -2.80
C GLU A 19 17.41 -31.77 -2.23
N LYS A 20 18.58 -32.01 -2.83
CA LYS A 20 19.53 -33.05 -2.39
C LYS A 20 20.30 -32.70 -1.10
N ASN A 21 20.26 -31.45 -0.63
CA ASN A 21 21.05 -30.97 0.51
C ASN A 21 20.20 -30.61 1.74
N GLY A 22 18.97 -31.15 1.85
CA GLY A 22 18.10 -30.94 3.01
C GLY A 22 17.42 -29.57 3.06
N PHE A 23 17.48 -28.78 1.99
CA PHE A 23 16.66 -27.58 1.85
C PHE A 23 15.22 -28.00 1.55
N CYS A 24 14.27 -27.57 2.38
CA CYS A 24 12.86 -27.76 2.11
C CYS A 24 12.44 -26.76 1.01
N PRO A 25 12.05 -27.21 -0.18
CA PRO A 25 11.35 -26.32 -1.10
C PRO A 25 10.11 -25.77 -0.38
N TYR A 26 9.67 -24.56 -0.74
CA TYR A 26 8.53 -23.88 -0.13
C TYR A 26 8.76 -23.26 1.26
N GLN A 27 9.79 -22.42 1.36
CA GLN A 27 9.97 -21.52 2.50
C GLN A 27 9.64 -20.08 2.11
N TRP A 28 9.07 -19.33 3.05
CA TRP A 28 8.87 -17.89 2.93
C TRP A 28 10.01 -17.15 3.61
N GLU A 29 10.60 -16.20 2.91
CA GLU A 29 11.55 -15.26 3.49
C GLU A 29 10.82 -14.19 4.31
N ILE A 30 11.22 -14.01 5.57
CA ILE A 30 10.71 -12.98 6.46
C ILE A 30 11.84 -11.98 6.80
N SER A 31 11.59 -10.72 6.46
CA SER A 31 12.55 -9.64 6.64
C SER A 31 12.78 -9.28 8.12
N VAL A 32 14.01 -8.89 8.47
CA VAL A 32 14.39 -8.42 9.82
C VAL A 32 15.16 -7.09 9.73
N PRO A 33 15.27 -6.31 10.83
CA PRO A 33 16.05 -5.08 10.84
C PRO A 33 17.50 -5.31 10.40
N GLN A 34 18.03 -4.44 9.55
CA GLN A 34 19.42 -4.53 9.06
C GLN A 34 20.43 -4.59 10.21
N LYS A 35 20.19 -3.79 11.26
CA LYS A 35 21.00 -3.79 12.46
C LYS A 35 20.79 -5.10 13.21
N ASN A 36 21.87 -5.86 13.37
CA ASN A 36 21.88 -7.20 13.99
C ASN A 36 21.00 -8.23 13.26
N CYS A 37 20.86 -8.11 11.92
CA CYS A 37 20.03 -9.02 11.12
C CYS A 37 20.36 -10.52 11.33
N ILE A 38 21.64 -10.88 11.51
CA ILE A 38 22.05 -12.26 11.85
C ILE A 38 21.45 -12.72 13.17
N ILE A 39 21.54 -11.89 14.23
CA ILE A 39 21.04 -12.23 15.57
C ILE A 39 19.54 -12.45 15.51
N TRP A 40 18.80 -11.50 14.93
CA TRP A 40 17.35 -11.61 14.79
C TRP A 40 16.93 -12.81 13.96
N GLY A 41 17.57 -13.01 12.80
CA GLY A 41 17.28 -14.13 11.92
C GLY A 41 17.50 -15.48 12.62
N VAL A 42 18.62 -15.63 13.33
CA VAL A 42 18.94 -16.85 14.09
C VAL A 42 17.96 -17.07 15.24
N VAL A 43 17.74 -16.06 16.10
CA VAL A 43 16.85 -16.20 17.26
C VAL A 43 15.44 -16.59 16.83
N LEU A 44 14.88 -15.88 15.84
CA LEU A 44 13.52 -16.14 15.36
C LEU A 44 13.43 -17.50 14.67
N SER A 45 14.36 -17.83 13.76
CA SER A 45 14.37 -19.12 13.07
C SER A 45 14.55 -20.29 14.04
N TYR A 46 15.43 -20.15 15.03
CA TYR A 46 15.75 -21.21 16.00
C TYR A 46 14.64 -21.48 17.01
N LEU A 47 14.00 -20.42 17.53
CA LEU A 47 12.86 -20.59 18.44
C LEU A 47 11.61 -21.07 17.70
N ARG A 48 11.36 -20.58 16.47
CA ARG A 48 10.19 -20.99 15.68
C ARG A 48 10.27 -22.40 15.12
N SER A 49 11.47 -22.94 14.90
CA SER A 49 11.65 -24.32 14.47
C SER A 49 11.56 -25.33 15.62
N ALA A 50 11.24 -24.90 16.84
CA ALA A 50 10.98 -25.79 17.96
C ALA A 50 9.65 -26.52 17.75
N ASP A 51 9.63 -27.82 18.05
CA ASP A 51 8.39 -28.57 18.10
C ASP A 51 7.72 -28.31 19.46
N PHE A 52 6.73 -27.42 19.45
CA PHE A 52 5.98 -27.02 20.65
C PHE A 52 5.11 -28.14 21.24
N THR A 53 4.94 -29.26 20.52
CA THR A 53 4.14 -30.40 20.98
C THR A 53 4.94 -31.35 21.87
N VAL A 54 6.27 -31.33 21.78
CA VAL A 54 7.13 -32.20 22.60
C VAL A 54 7.62 -31.44 23.83
N PRO A 55 7.26 -31.89 25.05
CA PRO A 55 7.67 -31.24 26.29
C PRO A 55 9.19 -31.10 26.40
N GLY A 56 9.68 -29.95 26.87
CA GLY A 56 11.11 -29.71 27.13
C GLY A 56 11.93 -29.28 25.91
N LYS A 57 11.46 -29.50 24.68
CA LYS A 57 12.22 -29.14 23.47
C LYS A 57 12.37 -27.63 23.28
N PHE A 58 11.32 -26.87 23.56
CA PHE A 58 11.35 -25.41 23.42
C PHE A 58 12.26 -24.79 24.49
N GLU A 59 12.12 -25.26 25.73
CA GLU A 59 12.91 -24.90 26.89
C GLU A 59 14.40 -25.14 26.61
N GLU A 60 14.76 -26.32 26.09
CA GLU A 60 16.13 -26.64 25.73
C GLU A 60 16.73 -25.62 24.75
N ARG A 61 15.97 -25.24 23.72
CA ARG A 61 16.43 -24.25 22.73
C ARG A 61 16.55 -22.85 23.32
N LEU A 62 15.58 -22.43 24.11
CA LEU A 62 15.63 -21.15 24.82
C LEU A 62 16.84 -21.09 25.75
N ASN A 63 17.14 -22.19 26.43
CA ASN A 63 18.27 -22.31 27.34
C ASN A 63 19.61 -22.19 26.62
N ARG A 64 19.73 -22.74 25.40
CA ARG A 64 20.93 -22.57 24.56
C ARG A 64 21.13 -21.10 24.12
N LEU A 65 20.05 -20.36 23.87
CA LEU A 65 20.14 -18.94 23.51
C LEU A 65 20.45 -18.03 24.71
N THR A 66 19.93 -18.37 25.89
CA THR A 66 19.82 -17.41 27.00
C THR A 66 20.47 -17.85 28.31
N LYS A 67 20.95 -19.09 28.43
CA LYS A 67 21.49 -19.68 29.67
C LYS A 67 20.47 -19.67 30.83
N ASN A 68 19.23 -20.07 30.56
CA ASN A 68 18.12 -20.21 31.55
C ASN A 68 17.66 -18.88 32.18
N LEU A 69 17.77 -17.76 31.49
CA LEU A 69 17.44 -16.44 32.05
C LEU A 69 15.95 -16.04 31.93
N PHE A 70 15.16 -16.78 31.15
CA PHE A 70 13.78 -16.40 30.82
C PHE A 70 12.80 -17.53 31.11
N ASP A 71 11.59 -17.16 31.51
CA ASP A 71 10.48 -18.08 31.67
C ASP A 71 10.02 -18.62 30.30
N PRO A 72 10.06 -19.95 30.06
CA PRO A 72 9.75 -20.52 28.76
C PRO A 72 8.34 -20.22 28.26
N GLU A 73 7.33 -20.22 29.12
CA GLU A 73 5.94 -19.99 28.70
C GLU A 73 5.72 -18.56 28.23
N THR A 74 6.30 -17.57 28.90
CA THR A 74 6.29 -16.18 28.46
C THR A 74 6.92 -16.03 27.07
N VAL A 75 8.09 -16.64 26.84
CA VAL A 75 8.76 -16.56 25.53
C VAL A 75 7.97 -17.29 24.46
N LYS A 76 7.42 -18.46 24.79
CA LYS A 76 6.59 -19.26 23.88
C LYS A 76 5.38 -18.45 23.43
N SER A 77 4.70 -17.76 24.34
CA SER A 77 3.60 -16.85 24.01
C SER A 77 4.05 -15.74 23.06
N SER A 78 5.12 -15.00 23.39
CA SER A 78 5.65 -13.93 22.52
C SER A 78 6.05 -14.42 21.14
N ILE A 79 6.65 -15.61 21.05
CA ILE A 79 7.00 -16.24 19.79
C ILE A 79 5.73 -16.59 19.02
N LEU A 80 4.78 -17.31 19.61
CA LEU A 80 3.55 -17.77 18.94
C LEU A 80 2.70 -16.59 18.43
N ASP A 81 2.61 -15.51 19.21
CA ASP A 81 1.88 -14.28 18.92
C ASP A 81 2.45 -13.46 17.74
N PHE A 82 3.66 -13.79 17.27
CA PHE A 82 4.27 -13.09 16.15
C PHE A 82 3.72 -13.58 14.81
N ASN A 83 2.93 -12.72 14.17
CA ASN A 83 2.41 -12.93 12.82
C ASN A 83 3.03 -11.90 11.85
N PRO A 84 3.96 -12.30 10.95
CA PRO A 84 4.62 -11.38 10.04
C PRO A 84 3.70 -10.80 8.96
N PHE A 85 2.57 -11.44 8.66
CA PHE A 85 1.59 -10.99 7.67
C PHE A 85 0.65 -9.92 8.22
N PHE A 86 0.47 -9.86 9.55
CA PHE A 86 -0.32 -8.80 10.19
C PHE A 86 0.55 -7.63 10.64
N ASN A 87 1.64 -7.93 11.34
CA ASN A 87 2.58 -6.93 11.83
C ASN A 87 3.98 -7.52 11.98
N ILE A 88 4.78 -7.39 10.92
CA ILE A 88 6.17 -7.83 10.88
C ILE A 88 7.03 -7.18 11.97
N HIS A 89 6.65 -5.99 12.46
CA HIS A 89 7.43 -5.27 13.46
C HIS A 89 7.12 -5.68 14.90
N LYS A 90 6.01 -6.37 15.15
CA LYS A 90 5.56 -6.74 16.50
C LYS A 90 6.66 -7.43 17.29
N CYS A 91 7.39 -8.36 16.68
CA CYS A 91 8.46 -9.09 17.36
C CYS A 91 9.69 -8.23 17.69
N PHE A 92 9.95 -7.15 16.94
CA PHE A 92 11.09 -6.26 17.20
C PHE A 92 10.79 -5.24 18.30
N PHE A 93 9.51 -5.03 18.64
CA PHE A 93 9.07 -4.19 19.74
C PHE A 93 8.66 -4.99 21.00
N ASP A 94 8.54 -6.30 20.89
CA ASP A 94 8.32 -7.19 22.03
C ASP A 94 9.54 -7.19 22.96
N GLU A 95 9.35 -6.77 24.22
CA GLU A 95 10.44 -6.65 25.19
C GLU A 95 11.13 -7.98 25.48
N THR A 96 10.38 -9.08 25.51
CA THR A 96 10.89 -10.42 25.79
C THR A 96 11.84 -10.84 24.67
N LEU A 97 11.42 -10.71 23.42
CA LEU A 97 12.22 -11.04 22.24
C LEU A 97 13.44 -10.12 22.07
N GLN A 98 13.31 -8.84 22.41
CA GLN A 98 14.45 -7.92 22.45
C GLN A 98 15.49 -8.37 23.48
N LYS A 99 15.06 -8.69 24.71
CA LYS A 99 15.95 -9.14 25.79
C LYS A 99 16.64 -10.46 25.41
N ILE A 100 15.93 -11.40 24.80
CA ILE A 100 16.52 -12.66 24.29
C ILE A 100 17.58 -12.37 23.23
N SER A 101 17.29 -11.50 22.27
CA SER A 101 18.24 -11.14 21.21
C SER A 101 19.50 -10.48 21.79
N GLN A 102 19.37 -9.66 22.83
CA GLN A 102 20.50 -9.07 23.54
C GLN A 102 21.30 -10.12 24.33
N SER A 103 20.62 -11.02 25.03
CA SER A 103 21.25 -12.13 25.75
C SER A 103 22.03 -13.04 24.81
N PHE A 104 21.45 -13.45 23.68
CA PHE A 104 22.14 -14.28 22.71
C PHE A 104 23.37 -13.58 22.11
N ARG A 105 23.26 -12.28 21.81
CA ARG A 105 24.41 -11.47 21.37
C ARG A 105 25.54 -11.46 22.41
N LYS A 106 25.21 -11.38 23.71
CA LYS A 106 26.18 -11.45 24.80
C LYS A 106 26.84 -12.84 24.85
N VAL A 107 26.06 -13.92 24.77
CA VAL A 107 26.58 -15.30 24.70
C VAL A 107 27.56 -15.47 23.54
N LEU A 108 27.23 -14.96 22.35
CA LEU A 108 28.12 -14.99 21.19
C LEU A 108 29.43 -14.22 21.42
N SER A 109 29.36 -13.06 22.07
CA SER A 109 30.55 -12.26 22.36
C SER A 109 31.48 -12.92 23.39
N GLU A 110 30.91 -13.59 24.40
CA GLU A 110 31.66 -14.30 25.45
C GLU A 110 32.40 -15.54 24.91
N ASN A 111 31.81 -16.22 23.91
CA ASN A 111 32.39 -17.43 23.31
C ASN A 111 33.25 -17.14 22.07
N ARG A 112 33.41 -15.87 21.68
CA ARG A 112 34.25 -15.50 20.53
C ARG A 112 35.73 -15.57 20.93
N PRO A 113 36.57 -16.36 20.22
CA PRO A 113 38.00 -16.39 20.50
C PRO A 113 38.63 -15.02 20.27
N SER A 114 39.46 -14.55 21.20
CA SER A 114 40.07 -13.21 21.14
C SER A 114 40.97 -12.98 19.91
N ALA A 115 41.48 -14.06 19.31
CA ALA A 115 42.39 -14.01 18.15
C ALA A 115 41.71 -14.35 16.80
N ALA A 116 40.42 -14.67 16.78
CA ALA A 116 39.76 -15.05 15.54
C ALA A 116 39.43 -13.82 14.68
N PRO A 117 39.77 -13.81 13.37
CA PRO A 117 39.33 -12.75 12.48
C PRO A 117 37.80 -12.73 12.44
N LYS A 118 37.23 -11.51 12.47
CA LYS A 118 35.78 -11.27 12.32
C LYS A 118 35.36 -11.58 10.88
N SER A 119 35.24 -12.86 10.56
CA SER A 119 34.68 -13.33 9.30
C SER A 119 33.27 -13.86 9.51
N PHE A 120 32.45 -13.71 8.49
CA PHE A 120 31.09 -14.22 8.46
C PHE A 120 31.02 -15.74 8.69
N ALA A 121 31.89 -16.49 8.00
CA ALA A 121 31.96 -17.94 8.12
C ALA A 121 32.27 -18.38 9.56
N ASN A 122 33.22 -17.70 10.23
CA ASN A 122 33.57 -17.99 11.62
C ASN A 122 32.40 -17.69 12.57
N GLU A 123 31.66 -16.60 12.32
CA GLU A 123 30.50 -16.23 13.14
C GLU A 123 29.37 -17.26 13.00
N MET A 124 29.06 -17.70 11.78
CA MET A 124 28.05 -18.74 11.55
C MET A 124 28.46 -20.11 12.12
N GLN A 125 29.74 -20.48 11.99
CA GLN A 125 30.27 -21.71 12.60
C GLN A 125 30.12 -21.67 14.12
N LEU A 126 30.46 -20.55 14.76
CA LEU A 126 30.30 -20.35 16.20
C LEU A 126 28.82 -20.47 16.61
N ILE A 127 27.91 -19.84 15.87
CA ILE A 127 26.46 -19.92 16.12
C ILE A 127 25.99 -21.38 16.01
N SER A 128 26.36 -22.08 14.94
CA SER A 128 25.98 -23.47 14.68
C SER A 128 26.42 -24.38 15.83
N THR A 129 27.66 -24.24 16.30
CA THR A 129 28.20 -25.02 17.42
C THR A 129 27.51 -24.68 18.75
N LEU A 130 27.31 -23.39 19.07
CA LEU A 130 26.65 -22.97 20.32
C LEU A 130 25.20 -23.46 20.41
N LEU A 131 24.47 -23.38 19.29
CA LEU A 131 23.08 -23.82 19.24
C LEU A 131 22.94 -25.32 18.99
N LYS A 132 24.04 -26.02 18.71
CA LYS A 132 24.09 -27.40 18.19
C LYS A 132 23.00 -27.61 17.13
N SER A 133 23.11 -26.85 16.04
CA SER A 133 22.09 -26.76 14.99
C SER A 133 22.76 -26.56 13.63
N TYR A 134 22.20 -27.19 12.60
CA TYR A 134 22.59 -26.91 11.23
C TYR A 134 22.06 -25.53 10.81
N ILE A 135 22.88 -24.77 10.08
CA ILE A 135 22.45 -23.50 9.49
C ILE A 135 22.53 -23.62 7.97
N LEU A 136 21.37 -23.56 7.33
CA LEU A 136 21.21 -23.48 5.89
C LEU A 136 21.20 -22.00 5.50
N ILE A 137 22.14 -21.57 4.67
CA ILE A 137 22.25 -20.19 4.21
C ILE A 137 22.01 -20.17 2.71
N VAL A 138 20.88 -19.61 2.31
CA VAL A 138 20.52 -19.42 0.90
C VAL A 138 21.02 -18.05 0.47
N ASP A 139 22.10 -18.01 -0.30
CA ASP A 139 22.60 -16.78 -0.90
C ASP A 139 21.83 -16.50 -2.20
N LEU A 140 20.93 -15.51 -2.13
CA LEU A 140 20.00 -15.21 -3.22
C LEU A 140 20.67 -14.52 -4.40
N SER A 141 21.80 -13.84 -4.18
CA SER A 141 22.58 -13.19 -5.24
C SER A 141 23.27 -14.23 -6.11
N SER A 142 23.95 -15.19 -5.47
CA SER A 142 24.68 -16.27 -6.17
C SER A 142 23.84 -17.51 -6.44
N LYS A 143 22.60 -17.54 -5.94
CA LYS A 143 21.68 -18.68 -5.97
C LYS A 143 22.32 -19.96 -5.41
N ASN A 144 23.14 -19.84 -4.37
CA ASN A 144 23.85 -20.96 -3.75
C ASN A 144 23.32 -21.29 -2.36
N LEU A 145 23.39 -22.56 -1.97
CA LEU A 145 23.12 -23.02 -0.62
C LEU A 145 24.43 -23.36 0.09
N HIS A 146 24.63 -22.78 1.28
CA HIS A 146 25.72 -23.11 2.17
C HIS A 146 25.19 -23.81 3.43
N LEU A 147 25.68 -25.01 3.70
CA LEU A 147 25.40 -25.74 4.93
C LEU A 147 26.53 -25.50 5.93
N VAL A 148 26.18 -24.99 7.11
CA VAL A 148 27.08 -24.87 8.26
C VAL A 148 26.71 -25.95 9.27
N THR A 149 27.70 -26.77 9.64
CA THR A 149 27.53 -27.91 10.54
C THR A 149 28.19 -27.63 11.89
N PRO A 150 27.60 -28.09 13.01
CA PRO A 150 28.22 -27.94 14.32
C PRO A 150 29.49 -28.80 14.41
N SER A 151 30.53 -28.28 15.07
CA SER A 151 31.84 -28.94 15.14
C SER A 151 31.86 -30.27 15.90
N ASP A 152 30.94 -30.45 16.85
CA ASP A 152 30.93 -31.58 17.80
C ASP A 152 29.63 -32.41 17.65
N GLY A 153 29.66 -33.42 16.78
CA GLY A 153 28.67 -34.50 16.75
C GLY A 153 27.62 -34.39 15.65
N CYS A 154 27.78 -35.24 14.64
CA CYS A 154 26.79 -35.50 13.59
C CYS A 154 25.71 -36.45 14.16
N SER A 155 24.71 -35.92 14.87
CA SER A 155 23.48 -36.69 15.12
C SER A 155 22.47 -36.35 14.02
N ALA A 156 21.80 -37.38 13.48
CA ALA A 156 20.81 -37.21 12.43
C ALA A 156 19.57 -36.39 12.86
N ASP A 157 19.44 -36.08 14.16
CA ASP A 157 18.29 -35.41 14.77
C ASP A 157 18.53 -33.93 15.11
N LEU A 158 19.67 -33.34 14.71
CA LEU A 158 19.91 -31.92 14.98
C LEU A 158 19.00 -31.03 14.14
N ALA A 159 18.39 -30.05 14.80
CA ALA A 159 17.54 -29.06 14.14
C ALA A 159 18.32 -28.28 13.08
N ALA A 160 17.68 -28.01 11.94
CA ALA A 160 18.18 -27.09 10.93
C ALA A 160 17.38 -25.79 10.97
N ILE A 161 18.08 -24.66 10.87
CA ILE A 161 17.48 -23.34 10.63
C ILE A 161 17.89 -22.84 9.25
N THR A 162 16.98 -22.17 8.54
CA THR A 162 17.32 -21.52 7.28
C THR A 162 17.38 -20.01 7.45
N LEU A 163 18.41 -19.41 6.86
CA LEU A 163 18.59 -17.98 6.69
C LEU A 163 18.74 -17.66 5.20
N PHE A 164 18.16 -16.55 4.75
CA PHE A 164 18.44 -16.02 3.41
C PHE A 164 19.45 -14.87 3.53
N SER A 165 20.31 -14.74 2.51
CA SER A 165 21.30 -13.69 2.39
C SER A 165 21.09 -12.94 1.10
N ARG A 166 20.97 -11.61 1.19
CA ARG A 166 20.90 -10.69 0.05
C ARG A 166 21.98 -9.63 0.17
N GLU A 167 22.53 -9.20 -0.96
CA GLU A 167 23.37 -8.00 -0.98
C GLU A 167 22.49 -6.74 -1.01
N CYS A 168 22.76 -5.80 -0.13
CA CYS A 168 22.10 -4.50 -0.08
C CYS A 168 23.15 -3.41 -0.28
N SER A 169 22.90 -2.50 -1.22
CA SER A 169 23.71 -1.30 -1.41
C SER A 169 23.01 -0.09 -0.82
N ASN A 170 23.76 0.73 -0.10
CA ASN A 170 23.25 2.01 0.37
C ASN A 170 23.36 3.04 -0.77
N LYS A 171 22.28 3.17 -1.56
CA LYS A 171 22.24 4.03 -2.76
C LYS A 171 22.42 5.52 -2.44
N ASP A 172 22.16 5.93 -1.21
CA ASP A 172 22.24 7.34 -0.76
C ASP A 172 23.64 7.76 -0.27
N SER A 173 24.65 6.90 -0.41
CA SER A 173 26.03 7.21 -0.02
C SER A 173 26.91 7.42 -1.26
N GLU A 174 27.75 8.46 -1.23
CA GLU A 174 28.72 8.78 -2.31
C GLU A 174 29.64 7.60 -2.67
N LYS A 175 29.77 6.62 -1.76
CA LYS A 175 30.40 5.33 -2.01
C LYS A 175 29.47 4.21 -1.53
N PRO A 176 28.70 3.56 -2.42
CA PRO A 176 27.76 2.52 -2.03
C PRO A 176 28.53 1.35 -1.40
N VAL A 177 28.44 1.24 -0.08
CA VAL A 177 28.96 0.07 0.64
C VAL A 177 27.96 -1.06 0.45
N VAL A 178 28.40 -2.12 -0.24
CA VAL A 178 27.63 -3.36 -0.35
C VAL A 178 27.73 -4.13 0.97
N MET A 179 26.60 -4.37 1.61
CA MET A 179 26.50 -5.14 2.85
C MET A 179 25.62 -6.36 2.64
N LYS A 180 25.96 -7.49 3.25
CA LYS A 180 25.04 -8.64 3.31
C LYS A 180 23.95 -8.39 4.35
N ARG A 181 22.69 -8.56 3.96
CA ARG A 181 21.51 -8.59 4.83
C ARG A 181 21.06 -10.04 4.99
N PHE A 182 20.79 -10.42 6.23
CA PHE A 182 20.24 -11.73 6.56
C PHE A 182 18.78 -11.61 6.94
N THR A 183 18.00 -12.61 6.56
CA THR A 183 16.57 -12.78 6.87
C THR A 183 16.35 -14.23 7.29
N PHE A 184 15.17 -14.56 7.81
CA PHE A 184 14.87 -15.94 8.24
C PHE A 184 13.72 -16.55 7.45
N SER A 185 13.62 -17.86 7.50
CA SER A 185 12.56 -18.62 6.85
C SER A 185 11.43 -18.98 7.80
N LEU A 186 10.20 -19.03 7.27
CA LEU A 186 9.10 -19.80 7.84
C LEU A 186 8.63 -20.87 6.84
N ASN A 187 8.12 -21.99 7.36
CA ASN A 187 7.53 -23.04 6.54
C ASN A 187 6.24 -22.52 5.87
N LYS A 188 6.03 -22.88 4.59
CA LYS A 188 4.82 -22.60 3.83
C LYS A 188 3.52 -22.90 4.57
N ASP A 189 3.35 -24.06 5.24
CA ASP A 189 2.07 -24.38 5.89
C ASP A 189 1.76 -23.43 7.05
N LEU A 190 2.74 -23.16 7.90
CA LEU A 190 2.62 -22.14 8.95
C LEU A 190 2.36 -20.75 8.37
N CYS A 191 3.04 -20.40 7.28
CA CYS A 191 2.80 -19.12 6.61
C CYS A 191 1.39 -18.99 6.06
N TRP A 192 0.79 -20.07 5.54
CA TRP A 192 -0.60 -20.05 5.11
C TRP A 192 -1.56 -19.82 6.26
N GLU A 193 -1.33 -20.50 7.40
CA GLU A 193 -2.13 -20.30 8.61
C GLU A 193 -2.02 -18.85 9.09
N LEU A 194 -0.80 -18.33 9.27
CA LEU A 194 -0.57 -16.97 9.72
C LEU A 194 -1.13 -15.92 8.75
N ARG A 195 -1.04 -16.17 7.44
CA ARG A 195 -1.62 -15.28 6.43
C ARG A 195 -3.15 -15.26 6.50
N ARG A 196 -3.80 -16.42 6.68
CA ARG A 196 -5.25 -16.51 6.87
C ARG A 196 -5.68 -15.80 8.15
N ASP A 197 -4.95 -15.99 9.25
CA ASP A 197 -5.26 -15.34 10.52
C ASP A 197 -5.09 -13.82 10.42
N ALA A 198 -4.03 -13.34 9.75
CA ALA A 198 -3.83 -11.91 9.48
C ALA A 198 -4.97 -11.33 8.65
N PHE A 199 -5.38 -12.06 7.61
CA PHE A 199 -6.49 -11.70 6.75
C PHE A 199 -7.81 -11.56 7.53
N GLN A 200 -8.13 -12.55 8.37
CA GLN A 200 -9.32 -12.51 9.22
C GLN A 200 -9.29 -11.29 10.16
N ILE A 201 -8.17 -11.03 10.82
CA ILE A 201 -8.04 -9.87 11.72
C ILE A 201 -8.22 -8.54 10.98
N ILE A 202 -7.62 -8.41 9.79
CA ILE A 202 -7.76 -7.19 8.97
C ILE A 202 -9.24 -6.94 8.66
N LEU A 203 -9.97 -8.00 8.31
CA LEU A 203 -11.37 -7.88 7.95
C LEU A 203 -12.31 -7.70 9.16
N GLU A 204 -12.03 -8.34 10.29
CA GLU A 204 -12.76 -8.13 11.55
C GLU A 204 -12.58 -6.70 12.08
N SER A 205 -11.42 -6.08 11.81
CA SER A 205 -11.14 -4.69 12.18
C SER A 205 -11.85 -3.65 11.28
N SER A 206 -12.57 -4.12 10.26
CA SER A 206 -13.27 -3.29 9.29
C SER A 206 -14.78 -3.57 9.30
N GLU A 207 -15.58 -2.62 8.80
CA GLU A 207 -17.05 -2.74 8.75
C GLU A 207 -17.56 -3.86 7.81
N ILE A 208 -16.66 -4.66 7.23
CA ILE A 208 -16.92 -5.69 6.22
C ILE A 208 -16.77 -7.13 6.76
N ARG A 209 -16.84 -7.32 8.08
CA ARG A 209 -16.72 -8.61 8.75
C ARG A 209 -17.64 -9.69 8.18
N ASP A 210 -18.91 -9.36 7.96
CA ASP A 210 -19.90 -10.35 7.48
C ASP A 210 -19.61 -10.84 6.05
N ILE A 211 -18.91 -10.02 5.26
CA ILE A 211 -18.47 -10.33 3.90
C ILE A 211 -17.23 -11.23 3.95
N ALA A 212 -16.31 -10.96 4.88
CA ALA A 212 -15.10 -11.72 5.10
C ALA A 212 -15.37 -13.21 5.35
N GLU A 213 -16.28 -13.49 6.29
CA GLU A 213 -16.62 -14.85 6.73
C GLU A 213 -17.36 -15.65 5.63
N LYS A 214 -18.23 -15.00 4.84
CA LYS A 214 -19.07 -15.69 3.86
C LYS A 214 -18.42 -15.86 2.49
N GLU A 215 -17.71 -14.85 2.02
CA GLU A 215 -17.35 -14.73 0.61
C GLU A 215 -15.83 -14.83 0.36
N ILE A 216 -15.01 -14.38 1.32
CA ILE A 216 -13.56 -14.26 1.12
C ILE A 216 -12.77 -15.35 1.83
N GLN A 217 -13.29 -15.89 2.93
CA GLN A 217 -12.70 -17.04 3.61
C GLN A 217 -12.51 -18.27 2.68
N PRO A 218 -13.50 -18.67 1.84
CA PRO A 218 -13.32 -19.79 0.90
C PRO A 218 -12.24 -19.54 -0.16
N LEU A 219 -11.96 -18.28 -0.52
CA LEU A 219 -10.88 -17.92 -1.44
C LEU A 219 -9.50 -18.07 -0.78
N SER A 220 -9.38 -17.76 0.51
CA SER A 220 -8.14 -17.90 1.27
C SER A 220 -7.73 -19.38 1.48
N GLU A 221 -8.70 -20.30 1.49
CA GLU A 221 -8.49 -21.73 1.72
C GLU A 221 -7.84 -22.46 0.55
N LYS A 222 -7.88 -21.89 -0.66
CA LYS A 222 -7.33 -22.53 -1.88
C LYS A 222 -5.80 -22.64 -1.91
N LYS A 223 -5.07 -22.12 -0.89
CA LYS A 223 -3.60 -22.14 -0.78
C LYS A 223 -2.86 -21.68 -2.06
N GLU A 224 -3.47 -20.78 -2.82
CA GLU A 224 -2.90 -20.26 -4.07
C GLU A 224 -1.80 -19.22 -3.81
N LYS A 225 -0.68 -19.34 -4.53
CA LYS A 225 0.55 -18.54 -4.31
C LYS A 225 0.33 -17.03 -4.42
N LYS A 226 -0.47 -16.59 -5.39
CA LYS A 226 -0.87 -15.21 -5.63
C LYS A 226 -2.37 -15.16 -5.89
N VAL A 227 -3.16 -15.02 -4.84
CA VAL A 227 -4.59 -14.73 -4.99
C VAL A 227 -4.69 -13.25 -5.33
N ASN A 228 -5.07 -12.92 -6.57
CA ASN A 228 -5.59 -11.60 -6.89
C ASN A 228 -7.00 -11.53 -6.29
N ILE A 229 -7.03 -11.08 -5.04
CA ILE A 229 -8.25 -11.06 -4.24
C ILE A 229 -9.29 -10.15 -4.87
N LEU A 230 -8.86 -9.05 -5.47
CA LEU A 230 -9.73 -8.13 -6.18
C LEU A 230 -10.43 -8.81 -7.36
N ILE A 231 -9.68 -9.47 -8.25
CA ILE A 231 -10.26 -10.19 -9.38
C ILE A 231 -11.15 -11.35 -8.91
N ALA A 232 -10.74 -12.06 -7.85
CA ALA A 232 -11.54 -13.16 -7.28
C ALA A 232 -12.88 -12.68 -6.70
N LEU A 233 -12.92 -11.49 -6.10
CA LEU A 233 -14.16 -10.86 -5.61
C LEU A 233 -15.00 -10.34 -6.78
N LEU A 234 -14.37 -9.76 -7.80
CA LEU A 234 -15.06 -9.26 -9.00
C LEU A 234 -15.74 -10.38 -9.79
N LYS A 235 -15.06 -11.52 -9.98
CA LYS A 235 -15.63 -12.71 -10.64
C LYS A 235 -16.85 -13.29 -9.89
N GLN A 236 -16.99 -12.97 -8.59
CA GLN A 236 -18.16 -13.33 -7.77
C GLN A 236 -19.20 -12.22 -7.67
N ASN A 237 -19.01 -11.11 -8.39
CA ASN A 237 -19.90 -9.94 -8.40
C ASN A 237 -20.09 -9.28 -7.03
N LEU A 238 -19.04 -9.29 -6.19
CA LEU A 238 -19.05 -8.71 -4.85
C LEU A 238 -18.64 -7.23 -4.85
N THR A 239 -19.27 -6.42 -5.71
CA THR A 239 -18.87 -5.01 -5.94
C THR A 239 -18.91 -4.16 -4.68
N HIS A 240 -19.96 -4.29 -3.87
CA HIS A 240 -20.12 -3.53 -2.62
C HIS A 240 -18.96 -3.77 -1.64
N ALA A 241 -18.52 -5.03 -1.51
CA ALA A 241 -17.38 -5.40 -0.68
C ALA A 241 -16.10 -4.70 -1.14
N ILE A 242 -15.89 -4.68 -2.46
CA ILE A 242 -14.71 -4.08 -3.07
C ILE A 242 -14.73 -2.57 -2.85
N SER A 243 -15.87 -1.90 -3.07
CA SER A 243 -16.00 -0.46 -2.81
C SER A 243 -15.63 -0.13 -1.36
N GLN A 244 -16.18 -0.86 -0.38
CA GLN A 244 -15.85 -0.65 1.05
C GLN A 244 -14.37 -0.93 1.38
N LEU A 245 -13.77 -1.94 0.75
CA LEU A 245 -12.34 -2.25 0.91
C LEU A 245 -11.46 -1.11 0.38
N TYR A 246 -11.77 -0.62 -0.82
CA TYR A 246 -10.94 0.35 -1.54
C TYR A 246 -11.23 1.81 -1.17
N ASP A 247 -12.35 2.09 -0.49
CA ASP A 247 -12.61 3.38 0.15
C ASP A 247 -11.59 3.69 1.27
N SER A 248 -11.00 2.66 1.89
CA SER A 248 -9.97 2.80 2.93
C SER A 248 -8.60 2.38 2.43
N SER A 249 -7.75 3.34 2.07
CA SER A 249 -6.36 3.08 1.66
C SER A 249 -5.57 2.30 2.72
N TYR A 250 -5.93 2.45 4.00
CA TYR A 250 -5.33 1.70 5.10
C TYR A 250 -5.63 0.20 5.03
N ILE A 251 -6.88 -0.19 4.77
CA ILE A 251 -7.27 -1.60 4.70
C ILE A 251 -6.58 -2.27 3.50
N VAL A 252 -6.58 -1.62 2.34
CA VAL A 252 -5.92 -2.17 1.15
C VAL A 252 -4.41 -2.31 1.36
N ALA A 253 -3.77 -1.31 1.98
CA ALA A 253 -2.35 -1.43 2.35
C ALA A 253 -2.10 -2.60 3.31
N LYS A 254 -2.99 -2.84 4.29
CA LYS A 254 -2.87 -3.99 5.20
C LYS A 254 -3.06 -5.33 4.50
N LEU A 255 -3.96 -5.41 3.52
CA LEU A 255 -4.12 -6.60 2.69
C LEU A 255 -2.86 -6.86 1.86
N ALA A 256 -2.27 -5.81 1.28
CA ALA A 256 -1.00 -5.91 0.59
C ALA A 256 0.14 -6.35 1.52
N ASP A 257 0.22 -5.80 2.74
CA ASP A 257 1.17 -6.21 3.77
C ASP A 257 1.02 -7.71 4.12
N ALA A 258 -0.21 -8.21 4.10
CA ALA A 258 -0.53 -9.63 4.29
C ALA A 258 -0.24 -10.51 3.05
N GLY A 259 0.36 -9.95 1.99
CA GLY A 259 0.78 -10.66 0.79
C GLY A 259 -0.33 -10.94 -0.22
N PHE A 260 -1.47 -10.23 -0.13
CA PHE A 260 -2.51 -10.26 -1.14
C PHE A 260 -2.19 -9.29 -2.28
N GLU A 261 -2.54 -9.67 -3.50
CA GLU A 261 -2.43 -8.78 -4.65
C GLU A 261 -3.64 -7.84 -4.65
N THR A 262 -3.38 -6.55 -4.51
CA THR A 262 -4.39 -5.49 -4.40
C THR A 262 -4.30 -4.46 -5.51
N ASP A 263 -3.28 -4.53 -6.36
CA ASP A 263 -3.12 -3.62 -7.49
C ASP A 263 -4.12 -4.00 -8.61
N PRO A 264 -5.07 -3.12 -8.96
CA PRO A 264 -6.07 -3.41 -9.99
C PRO A 264 -5.47 -3.60 -11.39
N ARG A 265 -4.22 -3.20 -11.60
CA ARG A 265 -3.51 -3.33 -12.88
C ARG A 265 -2.97 -4.74 -13.12
N VAL A 266 -2.85 -5.56 -12.07
CA VAL A 266 -2.25 -6.88 -12.20
C VAL A 266 -3.19 -7.80 -12.96
N LEU A 267 -2.68 -8.32 -14.08
CA LEU A 267 -3.42 -9.21 -14.97
C LEU A 267 -3.58 -10.59 -14.34
N ASP A 268 -4.72 -11.23 -14.59
CA ASP A 268 -4.93 -12.64 -14.25
C ASP A 268 -4.38 -13.60 -15.32
N ALA A 269 -4.66 -14.89 -15.16
CA ALA A 269 -4.23 -15.92 -16.11
C ALA A 269 -4.87 -15.79 -17.50
N GLU A 270 -6.00 -15.10 -17.61
CA GLU A 270 -6.69 -14.80 -18.87
C GLU A 270 -6.12 -13.52 -19.52
N GLY A 271 -5.23 -12.81 -18.83
CA GLY A 271 -4.57 -11.61 -19.32
C GLY A 271 -5.39 -10.34 -19.17
N PHE A 272 -6.42 -10.35 -18.32
CA PHE A 272 -7.29 -9.21 -18.02
C PHE A 272 -7.01 -8.64 -16.64
N SER A 273 -7.11 -7.32 -16.53
CA SER A 273 -6.97 -6.60 -15.26
C SER A 273 -8.28 -6.56 -14.46
N ALA A 274 -8.24 -6.02 -13.25
CA ALA A 274 -9.45 -5.80 -12.46
C ALA A 274 -10.42 -4.79 -13.10
N PHE A 275 -9.92 -3.86 -13.94
CA PHE A 275 -10.77 -2.89 -14.63
C PHE A 275 -11.75 -3.56 -15.59
N TYR A 276 -11.29 -4.58 -16.34
CA TYR A 276 -12.13 -5.38 -17.21
C TYR A 276 -13.27 -6.06 -16.45
N TYR A 277 -12.96 -6.72 -15.32
CA TYR A 277 -13.98 -7.40 -14.52
C TYR A 277 -14.91 -6.42 -13.80
N ALA A 278 -14.42 -5.25 -13.38
CA ALA A 278 -15.25 -4.21 -12.80
C ALA A 278 -16.30 -3.67 -13.80
N LEU A 279 -15.96 -3.58 -15.10
CA LEU A 279 -16.94 -3.21 -16.13
C LEU A 279 -18.05 -4.25 -16.33
N GLN A 280 -17.77 -5.53 -16.10
CA GLN A 280 -18.81 -6.57 -16.15
C GLN A 280 -19.83 -6.40 -15.02
N SER A 281 -19.44 -5.73 -13.94
CA SER A 281 -20.32 -5.45 -12.82
C SER A 281 -21.34 -4.34 -13.13
N ASN A 282 -22.46 -4.27 -12.41
CA ASN A 282 -23.45 -3.21 -12.59
C ASN A 282 -23.05 -1.87 -11.94
N ASP A 283 -21.89 -1.80 -11.29
CA ASP A 283 -21.42 -0.63 -10.56
C ASP A 283 -20.35 0.13 -11.36
N ASN A 284 -20.78 1.16 -12.10
CA ASN A 284 -19.87 1.99 -12.88
C ASN A 284 -18.90 2.80 -12.00
N ASN A 285 -19.26 3.08 -10.73
CA ASN A 285 -18.39 3.85 -9.84
C ASN A 285 -17.18 3.02 -9.39
N LEU A 286 -17.34 1.69 -9.34
CA LEU A 286 -16.27 0.78 -8.95
C LEU A 286 -15.01 0.96 -9.80
N VAL A 287 -15.17 1.12 -11.12
CA VAL A 287 -14.06 1.33 -12.05
C VAL A 287 -13.26 2.58 -11.68
N TYR A 288 -13.94 3.66 -11.29
CA TYR A 288 -13.30 4.92 -10.87
C TYR A 288 -12.66 4.82 -9.48
N ILE A 289 -13.25 4.08 -8.55
CA ILE A 289 -12.64 3.78 -7.24
C ILE A 289 -11.29 3.06 -7.44
N LEU A 290 -11.30 2.00 -8.25
CA LEU A 290 -10.08 1.25 -8.59
C LEU A 290 -9.06 2.12 -9.33
N HIS A 291 -9.52 2.98 -10.24
CA HIS A 291 -8.65 3.87 -11.00
C HIS A 291 -7.98 4.89 -10.09
N ARG A 292 -8.73 5.53 -9.19
CA ARG A 292 -8.19 6.49 -8.22
C ARG A 292 -7.14 5.86 -7.31
N TYR A 293 -7.39 4.63 -6.86
CA TYR A 293 -6.43 3.86 -6.07
C TYR A 293 -5.15 3.59 -6.88
N ALA A 294 -5.28 3.09 -8.11
CA ALA A 294 -4.16 2.84 -9.00
C ALA A 294 -3.37 4.12 -9.30
N ALA A 295 -4.05 5.20 -9.70
CA ALA A 295 -3.49 6.50 -10.06
C ALA A 295 -2.69 7.15 -8.92
N SER A 296 -3.04 6.84 -7.66
CA SER A 296 -2.33 7.31 -6.46
C SER A 296 -1.13 6.43 -6.09
N ASN A 297 -0.61 5.63 -7.03
CA ASN A 297 0.47 4.66 -6.82
C ASN A 297 0.11 3.56 -5.78
N CYS A 298 -1.17 3.16 -5.73
CA CYS A 298 -1.68 2.15 -4.81
C CYS A 298 -1.31 2.45 -3.35
N TYR A 299 -0.57 1.55 -2.71
CA TYR A 299 -0.05 1.68 -1.33
C TYR A 299 1.46 1.94 -1.30
N GLU A 300 2.12 2.07 -2.46
CA GLU A 300 3.58 2.03 -2.56
C GLU A 300 4.26 3.35 -2.14
N SER A 301 3.55 4.48 -2.14
CA SER A 301 4.12 5.77 -1.77
C SER A 301 3.11 6.72 -1.14
N ALA A 302 3.61 7.66 -0.33
CA ALA A 302 2.80 8.77 0.19
C ALA A 302 2.45 9.81 -0.89
N ASN A 303 3.14 9.78 -2.04
CA ASN A 303 2.86 10.67 -3.15
C ASN A 303 1.59 10.21 -3.85
N THR A 304 0.80 11.18 -4.33
CA THR A 304 -0.46 10.92 -5.02
C THR A 304 -0.55 11.85 -6.23
N PHE A 305 -1.56 11.69 -7.09
CA PHE A 305 -1.80 12.67 -8.15
C PHE A 305 -2.15 14.08 -7.61
N ARG A 306 -2.50 14.22 -6.33
CA ARG A 306 -2.71 15.52 -5.66
C ARG A 306 -1.41 16.21 -5.28
N ASP A 307 -0.35 15.43 -5.09
CA ASP A 307 1.00 15.91 -4.82
C ASP A 307 1.99 15.11 -5.67
N PRO A 308 2.02 15.38 -6.99
CA PRO A 308 2.70 14.50 -7.93
C PRO A 308 4.23 14.62 -7.80
N ASN A 309 4.88 13.52 -8.14
CA ASN A 309 6.31 13.41 -8.38
C ASN A 309 6.54 12.64 -9.70
N PRO A 310 7.79 12.45 -10.17
CA PRO A 310 8.03 11.71 -11.41
C PRO A 310 7.51 10.26 -11.40
N SER A 311 7.44 9.59 -10.25
CA SER A 311 6.90 8.22 -10.18
C SER A 311 5.40 8.15 -10.43
N ILE A 312 4.63 9.20 -10.08
CA ILE A 312 3.20 9.28 -10.38
C ILE A 312 2.94 9.31 -11.89
N ILE A 313 3.77 10.01 -12.66
CA ILE A 313 3.64 10.03 -14.12
C ILE A 313 3.86 8.62 -14.70
N SER A 314 4.93 7.94 -14.29
CA SER A 314 5.18 6.55 -14.72
C SER A 314 4.03 5.62 -14.34
N ASN A 315 3.43 5.84 -13.18
CA ASN A 315 2.28 5.09 -12.70
C ASN A 315 1.01 5.30 -13.55
N LEU A 316 0.72 6.56 -13.94
CA LEU A 316 -0.38 6.91 -14.84
C LEU A 316 -0.18 6.37 -16.27
N THR A 317 1.06 6.35 -16.78
CA THR A 317 1.39 5.74 -18.07
C THR A 317 1.12 4.23 -18.06
N LYS A 318 1.55 3.51 -17.02
CA LYS A 318 1.25 2.07 -16.88
C LYS A 318 -0.26 1.81 -16.81
N LEU A 319 -1.00 2.70 -16.15
CA LEU A 319 -2.45 2.59 -16.05
C LEU A 319 -3.11 2.73 -17.44
N GLU A 320 -2.66 3.69 -18.25
CA GLU A 320 -3.11 3.85 -19.63
C GLU A 320 -2.83 2.61 -20.49
N GLU A 321 -1.62 2.04 -20.38
CA GLU A 321 -1.22 0.82 -21.08
C GLU A 321 -2.16 -0.35 -20.76
N VAL A 322 -2.42 -0.60 -19.47
CA VAL A 322 -3.30 -1.69 -19.01
C VAL A 322 -4.73 -1.51 -19.51
N LEU A 323 -5.27 -0.29 -19.45
CA LEU A 323 -6.60 0.00 -19.98
C LEU A 323 -6.65 -0.22 -21.51
N LYS A 324 -5.65 0.25 -22.26
CA LYS A 324 -5.61 0.00 -23.71
C LYS A 324 -5.51 -1.50 -24.04
N GLU A 325 -4.73 -2.24 -23.27
CA GLU A 325 -4.61 -3.70 -23.42
C GLU A 325 -5.95 -4.41 -23.17
N ASP A 326 -6.64 -4.15 -22.07
CA ASP A 326 -7.94 -4.76 -21.77
C ASP A 326 -8.97 -4.50 -22.87
N CYS A 327 -9.01 -3.26 -23.39
CA CYS A 327 -9.90 -2.88 -24.48
C CYS A 327 -9.58 -3.65 -25.76
N SER A 328 -8.30 -3.75 -26.13
CA SER A 328 -7.88 -4.49 -27.32
C SER A 328 -8.14 -6.00 -27.22
N LYS A 329 -7.80 -6.62 -26.08
CA LYS A 329 -7.97 -8.07 -25.84
C LYS A 329 -9.43 -8.48 -25.79
N SER A 330 -10.30 -7.62 -25.26
CA SER A 330 -11.75 -7.87 -25.19
C SER A 330 -12.48 -7.62 -26.52
N ASN A 331 -11.76 -7.29 -27.58
CA ASN A 331 -12.30 -6.82 -28.86
C ASN A 331 -13.31 -5.66 -28.65
N ASN A 332 -12.86 -4.60 -27.99
CA ASN A 332 -13.69 -3.46 -27.60
C ASN A 332 -14.94 -3.88 -26.82
N PHE A 333 -14.80 -4.82 -25.89
CA PHE A 333 -15.87 -5.33 -25.03
C PHE A 333 -17.10 -5.89 -25.76
N GLU A 334 -16.97 -6.31 -27.03
CA GLU A 334 -18.08 -6.89 -27.81
C GLU A 334 -18.71 -8.11 -27.10
N THR A 335 -17.90 -8.83 -26.33
CA THR A 335 -18.34 -9.98 -25.52
C THR A 335 -19.34 -9.63 -24.42
N PHE A 336 -19.55 -8.34 -24.11
CA PHE A 336 -20.50 -7.90 -23.07
C PHE A 336 -21.94 -7.74 -23.58
N GLY A 337 -22.21 -8.02 -24.86
CA GLY A 337 -23.55 -7.96 -25.44
C GLY A 337 -24.16 -6.56 -25.34
N ASP A 338 -25.37 -6.47 -24.77
CA ASP A 338 -26.12 -5.19 -24.65
C ASP A 338 -25.38 -4.11 -23.85
N ARG A 339 -24.38 -4.50 -23.04
CA ARG A 339 -23.58 -3.57 -22.23
C ARG A 339 -22.29 -3.12 -22.90
N ALA A 340 -21.97 -3.64 -24.10
CA ALA A 340 -20.72 -3.33 -24.79
C ALA A 340 -20.54 -1.82 -25.01
N GLU A 341 -21.59 -1.11 -25.42
CA GLU A 341 -21.51 0.34 -25.64
C GLU A 341 -21.27 1.12 -24.35
N GLN A 342 -21.97 0.76 -23.27
CA GLN A 342 -21.75 1.37 -21.95
C GLN A 342 -20.31 1.15 -21.48
N ALA A 343 -19.78 -0.07 -21.63
CA ALA A 343 -18.42 -0.39 -21.24
C ALA A 343 -17.39 0.39 -22.05
N ARG A 344 -17.58 0.53 -23.38
CA ARG A 344 -16.72 1.35 -24.25
C ARG A 344 -16.72 2.81 -23.82
N VAL A 345 -17.89 3.39 -23.60
CA VAL A 345 -18.03 4.80 -23.15
C VAL A 345 -17.31 4.99 -21.81
N THR A 346 -17.55 4.13 -20.83
CA THR A 346 -16.88 4.21 -19.52
C THR A 346 -15.35 4.09 -19.64
N TYR A 347 -14.84 3.24 -20.52
CA TYR A 347 -13.39 3.12 -20.73
C TYR A 347 -12.78 4.32 -21.47
N GLN A 348 -13.48 4.87 -22.46
CA GLN A 348 -13.05 6.09 -23.15
C GLN A 348 -12.97 7.26 -22.17
N ASP A 349 -13.99 7.40 -21.32
CA ASP A 349 -14.04 8.40 -20.26
C ASP A 349 -12.90 8.23 -19.26
N LEU A 350 -12.59 6.99 -18.87
CA LEU A 350 -11.51 6.69 -17.94
C LEU A 350 -10.13 7.01 -18.54
N LEU A 351 -9.91 6.66 -19.82
CA LEU A 351 -8.68 7.00 -20.53
C LEU A 351 -8.50 8.52 -20.66
N ARG A 352 -9.57 9.23 -21.02
CA ARG A 352 -9.58 10.69 -21.09
C ARG A 352 -9.29 11.32 -19.73
N PHE A 353 -9.86 10.79 -18.65
CA PHE A 353 -9.58 11.24 -17.29
C PHE A 353 -8.13 10.97 -16.87
N ASN A 354 -7.58 9.81 -17.23
CA ASN A 354 -6.17 9.48 -16.99
C ASN A 354 -5.21 10.43 -17.74
N GLU A 355 -5.55 10.80 -18.97
CA GLU A 355 -4.81 11.78 -19.76
C GLU A 355 -4.80 13.16 -19.08
N PHE A 356 -5.97 13.62 -18.61
CA PHE A 356 -6.08 14.84 -17.81
C PHE A 356 -5.13 14.81 -16.60
N LEU A 357 -5.17 13.74 -15.79
CA LEU A 357 -4.30 13.60 -14.61
C LEU A 357 -2.82 13.60 -15.00
N THR A 358 -2.47 12.97 -16.12
CA THR A 358 -1.09 12.90 -16.61
C THR A 358 -0.57 14.29 -16.99
N GLN A 359 -1.35 15.05 -17.78
CA GLN A 359 -0.97 16.39 -18.21
C GLN A 359 -0.87 17.37 -17.04
N VAL A 360 -1.80 17.31 -16.08
CA VAL A 360 -1.72 18.14 -14.86
C VAL A 360 -0.50 17.76 -14.02
N SER A 361 -0.25 16.46 -13.82
CA SER A 361 0.89 16.00 -13.01
C SER A 361 2.25 16.37 -13.63
N GLN A 362 2.37 16.28 -14.96
CA GLN A 362 3.54 16.73 -15.71
C GLN A 362 3.77 18.23 -15.52
N GLY A 363 2.74 19.04 -15.76
CA GLY A 363 2.82 20.48 -15.59
C GLY A 363 3.21 20.92 -14.17
N ILE A 364 2.64 20.27 -13.14
CA ILE A 364 3.00 20.54 -11.75
C ILE A 364 4.48 20.21 -11.48
N ASN A 365 4.96 19.07 -11.96
CA ASN A 365 6.36 18.67 -11.78
C ASN A 365 7.34 19.65 -12.47
N GLU A 366 7.04 20.05 -13.71
CA GLU A 366 7.85 21.02 -14.46
C GLU A 366 7.96 22.37 -13.72
N ILE A 367 6.87 22.88 -13.18
CA ILE A 367 6.87 24.13 -12.40
C ILE A 367 7.68 23.97 -11.09
N ARG A 368 7.63 22.78 -10.47
CA ARG A 368 8.38 22.49 -9.23
C ARG A 368 9.88 22.46 -9.44
N GLU A 369 10.37 22.05 -10.61
CA GLU A 369 11.81 22.00 -10.92
C GLU A 369 12.48 23.38 -10.98
N ILE A 370 11.71 24.45 -11.18
CA ILE A 370 12.24 25.82 -11.23
C ILE A 370 12.82 26.21 -9.84
N PRO A 371 14.00 26.83 -9.70
CA PRO A 371 14.56 27.17 -8.39
C PRO A 371 13.76 28.24 -7.61
N GLU A 372 13.70 28.09 -6.27
CA GLU A 372 12.95 28.98 -5.36
C GLU A 372 13.86 29.72 -4.37
N ASP A 373 14.22 30.96 -4.67
CA ASP A 373 15.11 31.75 -3.81
C ASP A 373 14.37 32.74 -2.89
N SER A 374 13.06 32.91 -3.06
CA SER A 374 12.26 33.88 -2.32
C SER A 374 10.79 33.45 -2.14
N SER A 375 10.10 34.02 -1.16
CA SER A 375 8.66 33.78 -0.94
C SER A 375 7.79 34.25 -2.11
N VAL A 376 8.22 35.27 -2.86
CA VAL A 376 7.52 35.77 -4.04
C VAL A 376 7.56 34.74 -5.17
N LYS A 377 8.74 34.17 -5.47
CA LYS A 377 8.88 33.10 -6.48
C LYS A 377 8.05 31.86 -6.10
N LYS A 378 7.97 31.53 -4.81
CA LYS A 378 7.09 30.45 -4.30
C LYS A 378 5.62 30.71 -4.58
N ALA A 379 5.16 31.94 -4.35
CA ALA A 379 3.79 32.33 -4.63
C ALA A 379 3.48 32.35 -6.14
N GLU A 380 4.42 32.80 -6.97
CA GLU A 380 4.29 32.80 -8.44
C GLU A 380 4.16 31.38 -9.01
N LYS A 381 5.03 30.45 -8.59
CA LYS A 381 4.91 29.03 -8.95
C LYS A 381 3.59 28.44 -8.52
N GLN A 382 3.15 28.75 -7.30
CA GLN A 382 1.90 28.22 -6.80
C GLN A 382 0.70 28.75 -7.62
N LYS A 383 0.77 30.00 -8.07
CA LYS A 383 -0.20 30.57 -9.02
C LYS A 383 -0.15 29.85 -10.36
N GLU A 384 1.04 29.59 -10.90
CA GLU A 384 1.23 28.88 -12.15
C GLU A 384 0.66 27.45 -12.10
N ILE A 385 0.86 26.75 -10.97
CA ILE A 385 0.23 25.44 -10.71
C ILE A 385 -1.30 25.54 -10.75
N ILE A 386 -1.89 26.57 -10.14
CA ILE A 386 -3.34 26.75 -10.18
C ILE A 386 -3.80 27.04 -11.62
N SER A 387 -3.08 27.88 -12.36
CA SER A 387 -3.40 28.18 -13.75
C SER A 387 -3.41 26.93 -14.63
N ILE A 388 -2.40 26.06 -14.52
CA ILE A 388 -2.36 24.83 -15.34
C ILE A 388 -3.49 23.86 -14.98
N ILE A 389 -3.89 23.77 -13.71
CA ILE A 389 -5.05 22.96 -13.30
C ILE A 389 -6.33 23.46 -14.00
N LEU A 390 -6.56 24.77 -14.01
CA LEU A 390 -7.75 25.36 -14.62
C LEU A 390 -7.73 25.29 -16.15
N GLU A 391 -6.58 25.52 -16.78
CA GLU A 391 -6.40 25.39 -18.22
C GLU A 391 -6.69 23.96 -18.69
N LYS A 392 -6.17 22.96 -17.97
CA LYS A 392 -6.44 21.55 -18.29
C LYS A 392 -7.88 21.16 -18.01
N TYR A 393 -8.51 21.71 -16.96
CA TYR A 393 -9.93 21.49 -16.74
C TYR A 393 -10.77 21.96 -17.93
N ASP A 394 -10.56 23.19 -18.42
CA ASP A 394 -11.29 23.73 -19.57
C ASP A 394 -11.08 22.87 -20.84
N ALA A 395 -9.83 22.47 -21.11
CA ALA A 395 -9.50 21.62 -22.26
C ALA A 395 -10.16 20.23 -22.21
N PHE A 396 -10.36 19.69 -21.01
CA PHE A 396 -10.90 18.34 -20.83
C PHE A 396 -12.40 18.29 -20.56
N TYR A 397 -13.01 19.39 -20.10
CA TYR A 397 -14.41 19.46 -19.67
C TYR A 397 -15.35 18.80 -20.69
N PHE A 398 -15.33 19.20 -21.96
CA PHE A 398 -16.22 18.60 -22.96
C PHE A 398 -15.82 17.17 -23.36
N ALA A 399 -16.53 16.17 -22.84
CA ALA A 399 -16.39 14.77 -23.23
C ALA A 399 -17.16 14.48 -24.54
N GLY A 400 -16.56 14.79 -25.69
CA GLY A 400 -17.16 14.59 -27.03
C GLY A 400 -17.68 15.88 -27.67
N GLN A 401 -17.64 15.97 -29.01
CA GLN A 401 -17.79 17.26 -29.71
C GLN A 401 -19.14 17.50 -30.41
N GLU A 402 -20.08 16.55 -30.40
CA GLU A 402 -21.22 16.61 -31.34
C GLU A 402 -22.62 16.33 -30.74
N GLU A 403 -22.75 16.15 -29.42
CA GLU A 403 -24.05 15.91 -28.76
C GLU A 403 -24.62 17.17 -28.08
N GLU A 404 -25.94 17.22 -27.92
CA GLU A 404 -26.64 18.24 -27.13
C GLU A 404 -26.08 18.25 -25.69
N PRO A 405 -25.72 19.43 -25.10
CA PRO A 405 -24.96 19.50 -23.85
C PRO A 405 -25.53 18.69 -22.69
N VAL A 406 -26.85 18.67 -22.52
CA VAL A 406 -27.53 17.92 -21.45
C VAL A 406 -27.44 16.41 -21.68
N LYS A 407 -27.55 15.94 -22.92
CA LYS A 407 -27.44 14.52 -23.27
C LYS A 407 -26.01 14.04 -23.08
N ASN A 408 -25.04 14.85 -23.51
CA ASN A 408 -23.63 14.57 -23.31
C ASN A 408 -23.29 14.45 -21.81
N TYR A 409 -23.72 15.42 -21.00
CA TYR A 409 -23.53 15.37 -19.56
C TYR A 409 -24.18 14.13 -18.92
N THR A 410 -25.40 13.77 -19.34
CA THR A 410 -26.10 12.60 -18.79
C THR A 410 -25.37 11.30 -19.15
N LYS A 411 -24.85 11.18 -20.38
CA LYS A 411 -24.12 10.02 -20.87
C LYS A 411 -22.77 9.84 -20.16
N HIS A 412 -22.06 10.94 -19.92
CA HIS A 412 -20.73 10.96 -19.32
C HIS A 412 -20.75 11.44 -17.86
N LYS A 413 -21.88 11.30 -17.16
CA LYS A 413 -22.09 11.90 -15.83
C LYS A 413 -20.97 11.56 -14.84
N THR A 414 -20.60 10.29 -14.75
CA THR A 414 -19.55 9.84 -13.82
C THR A 414 -18.18 10.43 -14.16
N TYR A 415 -17.87 10.65 -15.45
CA TYR A 415 -16.66 11.37 -15.86
C TYR A 415 -16.66 12.80 -15.35
N TYR A 416 -17.73 13.55 -15.61
CA TYR A 416 -17.88 14.93 -15.16
C TYR A 416 -17.79 15.04 -13.64
N ASP A 417 -18.51 14.19 -12.90
CA ASP A 417 -18.48 14.17 -11.44
C ASP A 417 -17.05 13.97 -10.89
N ASN A 418 -16.26 13.06 -11.50
CA ASN A 418 -14.88 12.80 -11.10
C ASN A 418 -13.92 13.92 -11.51
N LEU A 419 -14.10 14.50 -12.69
CA LEU A 419 -13.30 15.63 -13.17
C LEU A 419 -13.49 16.84 -12.26
N ASP A 420 -14.74 17.24 -12.02
CA ASP A 420 -15.10 18.40 -11.20
C ASP A 420 -14.59 18.24 -9.77
N PHE A 421 -14.83 17.07 -9.16
CA PHE A 421 -14.36 16.79 -7.81
C PHE A 421 -12.83 16.81 -7.72
N THR A 422 -12.13 16.20 -8.68
CA THR A 422 -10.66 16.16 -8.69
C THR A 422 -10.06 17.54 -8.87
N VAL A 423 -10.59 18.33 -9.80
CA VAL A 423 -10.16 19.71 -10.03
C VAL A 423 -10.39 20.56 -8.80
N ALA A 424 -11.55 20.43 -8.15
CA ALA A 424 -11.83 21.14 -6.91
C ALA A 424 -10.80 20.80 -5.82
N LEU A 425 -10.48 19.52 -5.62
CA LEU A 425 -9.46 19.12 -4.64
C LEU A 425 -8.08 19.70 -4.96
N LEU A 426 -7.62 19.55 -6.20
CA LEU A 426 -6.33 20.08 -6.65
C LEU A 426 -6.28 21.60 -6.48
N PHE A 427 -7.33 22.30 -6.90
CA PHE A 427 -7.43 23.74 -6.80
C PHE A 427 -7.38 24.21 -5.34
N PHE A 428 -8.18 23.60 -4.45
CA PHE A 428 -8.22 24.00 -3.04
C PHE A 428 -6.90 23.74 -2.34
N ASP A 429 -6.27 22.57 -2.54
CA ASP A 429 -4.95 22.26 -1.95
C ASP A 429 -3.93 23.36 -2.28
N ASN A 430 -3.88 23.74 -3.56
CA ASN A 430 -2.93 24.71 -4.07
C ASN A 430 -3.27 26.16 -3.67
N ILE A 431 -4.56 26.52 -3.53
CA ILE A 431 -4.97 27.80 -2.96
C ILE A 431 -4.60 27.93 -1.48
N PHE A 432 -4.78 26.87 -0.69
CA PHE A 432 -4.40 26.87 0.72
C PHE A 432 -2.89 27.04 0.88
N LEU A 433 -2.10 26.36 0.03
CA LEU A 433 -0.65 26.54 -0.01
C LEU A 433 -0.27 27.98 -0.36
N LEU A 434 -0.90 28.57 -1.37
CA LEU A 434 -0.68 29.98 -1.75
C LEU A 434 -0.96 30.94 -0.58
N LYS A 435 -2.09 30.76 0.11
CA LYS A 435 -2.44 31.55 1.30
C LYS A 435 -1.41 31.41 2.41
N SER A 436 -0.90 30.19 2.62
CA SER A 436 0.10 29.89 3.66
C SER A 436 1.47 30.53 3.38
N VAL A 437 1.86 30.65 2.12
CA VAL A 437 3.09 31.34 1.69
C VAL A 437 2.96 32.85 1.88
N LEU A 438 1.76 33.38 1.69
CA LEU A 438 1.54 34.83 1.66
C LEU A 438 1.39 35.49 3.04
N LYS A 439 1.06 34.75 4.12
CA LYS A 439 0.86 35.11 5.57
C LYS A 439 0.22 36.47 5.95
N SER A 440 0.52 37.55 5.24
CA SER A 440 -0.22 38.80 5.10
C SER A 440 0.02 39.34 3.67
N PRO A 441 -0.78 38.95 2.66
CA PRO A 441 -0.56 39.42 1.30
C PRO A 441 -0.80 40.94 1.22
N PRO A 442 0.11 41.71 0.58
CA PRO A 442 -0.22 43.05 0.12
C PRO A 442 -1.50 42.99 -0.74
N LEU A 443 -2.43 43.92 -0.52
CA LEU A 443 -3.74 43.97 -1.21
C LEU A 443 -3.61 43.81 -2.74
N ASN A 444 -2.50 44.30 -3.31
CA ASN A 444 -2.18 44.26 -4.73
C ASN A 444 -1.94 42.83 -5.26
N ILE A 445 -1.43 41.92 -4.44
CA ILE A 445 -1.27 40.49 -4.79
C ILE A 445 -2.63 39.80 -4.73
N LEU A 446 -3.48 40.13 -3.76
CA LEU A 446 -4.82 39.56 -3.65
C LEU A 446 -5.70 39.99 -4.84
N ILE A 447 -5.59 41.26 -5.25
CA ILE A 447 -6.24 41.81 -6.45
C ILE A 447 -5.71 41.15 -7.73
N SER A 448 -4.39 40.97 -7.87
CA SER A 448 -3.79 40.32 -9.04
C SER A 448 -4.03 38.81 -9.12
N LEU A 449 -4.31 38.17 -7.98
CA LEU A 449 -4.79 36.80 -7.90
C LEU A 449 -6.24 36.72 -8.35
N THR A 450 -7.13 37.57 -7.82
CA THR A 450 -8.54 37.58 -8.24
C THR A 450 -8.73 38.00 -9.70
N SER A 451 -7.87 38.86 -10.25
CA SER A 451 -7.95 39.28 -11.66
C SER A 451 -7.38 38.24 -12.64
N GLY A 452 -6.56 37.31 -12.16
CA GLY A 452 -6.01 36.22 -12.98
C GLY A 452 -6.96 35.02 -13.12
N PHE A 453 -7.98 34.93 -12.27
CA PHE A 453 -9.03 33.90 -12.32
C PHE A 453 -10.26 34.31 -13.14
N SER A 454 -10.26 35.52 -13.71
CA SER A 454 -11.24 35.91 -14.72
C SER A 454 -10.96 35.12 -15.99
N ILE A 455 -11.72 34.04 -16.21
CA ILE A 455 -11.82 33.39 -17.52
C ILE A 455 -12.21 34.50 -18.51
N ASN A 456 -11.32 34.79 -19.45
CA ASN A 456 -11.66 35.71 -20.54
C ASN A 456 -12.77 35.06 -21.38
N ASP A 457 -13.99 35.54 -21.18
CA ASP A 457 -15.22 35.23 -21.94
C ASP A 457 -15.15 35.67 -23.43
N SER A 458 -13.96 35.76 -24.02
CA SER A 458 -13.78 36.33 -25.37
C SER A 458 -13.81 35.30 -26.51
N SER A 459 -14.00 34.00 -26.25
CA SER A 459 -14.12 32.99 -27.32
C SER A 459 -15.56 32.58 -27.67
N LEU A 460 -16.57 32.97 -26.88
CA LEU A 460 -17.98 32.58 -27.11
C LEU A 460 -18.85 33.60 -27.86
N MET A 461 -18.31 34.74 -28.30
CA MET A 461 -19.09 35.83 -28.92
C MET A 461 -18.68 36.21 -30.36
N SER A 462 -17.88 35.41 -31.07
CA SER A 462 -17.55 35.71 -32.48
C SER A 462 -18.37 34.95 -33.54
N SER A 463 -19.29 34.07 -33.15
CA SER A 463 -20.19 33.39 -34.11
C SER A 463 -21.65 33.39 -33.67
N ARG A 464 -22.34 34.52 -33.88
CA ARG A 464 -23.77 34.59 -34.26
C ARG A 464 -24.24 36.05 -34.29
N ASN A 465 -23.97 36.72 -35.41
CA ASN A 465 -24.83 37.78 -35.87
C ASN A 465 -25.99 37.13 -36.64
N THR A 466 -27.18 37.11 -36.06
CA THR A 466 -28.44 37.28 -36.81
C THR A 466 -29.54 37.73 -35.86
N SER A 467 -30.25 38.76 -36.31
CA SER A 467 -31.24 39.56 -35.60
C SER A 467 -32.44 38.77 -35.05
N HIS A 468 -32.88 39.10 -33.84
CA HIS A 468 -34.20 39.72 -33.61
C HIS A 468 -34.48 40.08 -32.14
N ARG A 469 -34.85 41.35 -31.93
CA ARG A 469 -35.79 41.94 -30.95
C ARG A 469 -35.99 41.27 -29.57
N GLY A 470 -35.43 41.92 -28.55
CA GLY A 470 -36.18 42.65 -27.51
C GLY A 470 -36.90 41.86 -26.41
N ALA A 471 -36.43 42.02 -25.17
CA ALA A 471 -37.26 42.33 -24.00
C ALA A 471 -36.36 42.59 -22.78
N ASP A 472 -36.46 43.79 -22.21
CA ASP A 472 -35.93 44.15 -20.91
C ASP A 472 -36.65 43.37 -19.79
N SER A 473 -35.90 42.86 -18.81
CA SER A 473 -36.42 42.75 -17.44
C SER A 473 -35.27 42.79 -16.42
N GLN A 474 -35.17 43.91 -15.72
CA GLN A 474 -34.44 44.05 -14.46
C GLN A 474 -35.12 43.22 -13.37
N VAL A 475 -34.36 42.44 -12.59
CA VAL A 475 -34.80 41.96 -11.27
C VAL A 475 -33.73 42.30 -10.23
N ARG A 476 -34.19 43.04 -9.22
CA ARG A 476 -33.46 43.55 -8.06
C ARG A 476 -32.99 42.43 -7.14
N TRP A 477 -31.79 42.61 -6.61
CA TRP A 477 -31.32 41.98 -5.38
C TRP A 477 -32.04 42.60 -4.17
N VAL A 478 -32.63 41.75 -3.32
CA VAL A 478 -33.09 42.11 -1.98
C VAL A 478 -32.32 41.25 -0.99
N GLY A 479 -31.42 41.88 -0.25
CA GLY A 479 -30.80 41.30 0.94
C GLY A 479 -31.75 41.36 2.13
N LEU A 480 -31.67 40.36 3.00
CA LEU A 480 -32.26 40.38 4.33
C LEU A 480 -31.25 39.84 5.32
N GLU A 481 -30.77 40.73 6.17
CA GLU A 481 -30.07 40.44 7.42
C GLU A 481 -31.06 40.35 8.58
N ASN A 482 -30.68 39.51 9.54
CA ASN A 482 -30.93 39.55 11.00
C ASN A 482 -32.30 39.14 11.59
N GLY A 483 -32.20 38.18 12.52
CA GLY A 483 -33.21 37.84 13.53
C GLY A 483 -32.73 36.70 14.44
N ASN A 484 -32.03 37.05 15.51
CA ASN A 484 -31.79 36.19 16.69
C ASN A 484 -33.13 35.80 17.33
N ASP A 485 -33.27 34.56 17.81
CA ASP A 485 -33.63 34.32 19.22
C ASP A 485 -33.51 32.85 19.64
N SER A 486 -33.08 32.71 20.89
CA SER A 486 -32.77 31.55 21.70
C SER A 486 -33.93 30.58 22.00
N GLN A 487 -33.63 29.29 22.21
CA GLN A 487 -33.99 28.53 23.43
C GLN A 487 -33.44 27.07 23.43
N GLN A 488 -32.72 26.72 24.51
CA GLN A 488 -32.44 25.34 24.94
C GLN A 488 -33.64 24.77 25.72
N PRO A 489 -33.71 23.43 25.90
CA PRO A 489 -33.55 22.93 27.26
C PRO A 489 -32.65 21.69 27.42
N ARG A 490 -32.19 21.51 28.66
CA ARG A 490 -31.27 20.49 29.20
C ARG A 490 -32.03 19.24 29.76
N PRO A 491 -31.32 18.18 30.24
CA PRO A 491 -31.71 16.77 30.14
C PRO A 491 -32.35 16.18 31.42
N THR A 492 -32.83 14.95 31.31
CA THR A 492 -33.31 14.12 32.44
C THR A 492 -32.58 12.78 32.51
N LEU A 493 -32.24 12.39 33.74
CA LEU A 493 -31.45 11.23 34.18
C LEU A 493 -32.27 9.91 34.32
N CYS A 494 -31.65 8.78 33.90
CA CYS A 494 -31.50 7.41 34.49
C CYS A 494 -32.65 6.72 35.30
N PRO A 495 -32.76 5.35 35.34
CA PRO A 495 -31.65 4.44 35.70
C PRO A 495 -31.59 2.97 35.16
N ALA A 496 -30.35 2.45 35.21
CA ALA A 496 -29.84 1.13 35.66
C ALA A 496 -30.22 -0.24 35.03
N GLY A 497 -29.15 -1.02 34.75
CA GLY A 497 -29.07 -2.50 34.72
C GLY A 497 -28.81 -3.07 33.31
N ALA A 498 -27.76 -3.82 32.97
CA ALA A 498 -26.67 -4.45 33.71
C ALA A 498 -25.46 -4.65 32.77
N GLU A 499 -24.27 -4.68 33.36
CA GLU A 499 -22.94 -4.96 32.77
C GLU A 499 -22.83 -6.41 32.23
N PRO A 500 -21.93 -6.71 31.25
CA PRO A 500 -20.50 -6.86 31.59
C PRO A 500 -19.44 -6.42 30.55
N SER A 501 -18.27 -6.09 31.12
CA SER A 501 -16.91 -6.38 30.62
C SER A 501 -16.43 -5.70 29.33
N LYS A 502 -16.05 -4.42 29.45
CA LYS A 502 -15.15 -3.75 28.50
C LYS A 502 -13.69 -4.16 28.76
N ARG A 503 -13.10 -4.93 27.84
CA ARG A 503 -11.64 -4.88 27.61
C ARG A 503 -11.34 -3.62 26.80
N ALA A 504 -10.82 -2.60 27.46
CA ALA A 504 -10.35 -1.39 26.80
C ALA A 504 -8.96 -1.67 26.18
N PHE A 505 -8.91 -1.79 24.86
CA PHE A 505 -7.66 -1.63 24.11
C PHE A 505 -7.41 -0.12 23.95
N SER A 506 -6.46 0.39 24.72
CA SER A 506 -5.86 1.70 24.50
C SER A 506 -4.88 1.60 23.34
N LEU A 507 -5.34 1.92 22.13
CA LEU A 507 -4.46 2.22 21.00
C LEU A 507 -4.05 3.69 21.08
N ARG A 508 -2.87 3.93 21.68
CA ARG A 508 -2.04 5.07 21.29
C ARG A 508 -0.99 4.51 20.33
N LEU A 509 -1.10 4.85 19.05
CA LEU A 509 -0.02 5.07 18.07
C LEU A 509 -0.64 5.60 16.79
#